data_AF-A0A654AGQ8-F1
#
_entry.id   AF-A0A654AGQ8-F1
#
_cell.length_a   1.000
_cell.length_b   1.000
_cell.length_c   1.000
_cell.angle_alpha   90.00
_cell.angle_beta   90.00
_cell.angle_gamma   90.00
#
_symmetry.space_group_name_H-M   'P 1'
#
loop_
_entity.id
_entity.type
_entity.pdbx_description
1 polymer ?
#
loop_
_entity_poly.entity_id
_entity_poly.type
_entity_poly.pdbx_seq_one_letter_code
_entity_poly.pdbx_strand_id
1 'polypeptide(L)'
;MEAGLLTKGIGSSGGIKQIIAKTVDFAGSDAPLTDGKFSKDGLFQFPAVVGAVVPAINVPGVKAGGLVLSGEVLGDIYLGKIKKWNDRDIVAMNEKVKLPDRDITVVRRADGSTDWKSKVGQGTTVNWPTGTGGKGDDGVAAFVGRLPGAIGYVE
;
A
#
# COMPACT_ATOMS: atom_id res chain seq x y z
N MET A 1 11.24 -13.84 -35.57
CA MET A 1 10.27 -14.13 -34.50
C MET A 1 10.37 -13.00 -33.50
N GLU A 2 9.27 -12.30 -33.28
CA GLU A 2 9.19 -11.25 -32.26
C GLU A 2 8.78 -11.92 -30.94
N ALA A 3 9.59 -11.75 -29.89
CA ALA A 3 9.24 -12.27 -28.57
C ALA A 3 8.19 -11.33 -27.95
N GLY A 4 6.98 -11.84 -27.72
CA GLY A 4 5.94 -11.11 -26.98
C GLY A 4 6.13 -11.26 -25.48
N LEU A 5 6.12 -10.14 -24.74
CA LEU A 5 6.12 -10.14 -23.28
C LEU A 5 4.69 -9.96 -22.76
N LEU A 6 4.19 -10.92 -21.98
CA LEU A 6 2.87 -10.86 -21.35
C LEU A 6 3.03 -10.73 -19.83
N THR A 7 2.41 -9.71 -19.23
CA THR A 7 2.43 -9.47 -17.78
C THR A 7 1.03 -9.48 -17.19
N LYS A 8 0.92 -9.84 -15.91
CA LYS A 8 -0.36 -9.87 -15.17
C LYS A 8 -0.18 -9.34 -13.75
N GLY A 9 -0.87 -8.26 -13.41
CA GLY A 9 -0.89 -7.70 -12.05
C GLY A 9 -1.76 -8.52 -11.11
N ILE A 10 -1.16 -9.43 -10.35
CA ILE A 10 -1.86 -10.28 -9.35
C ILE A 10 -1.32 -10.15 -7.92
N GLY A 11 -0.45 -9.16 -7.69
CA GLY A 11 0.26 -8.95 -6.43
C GLY A 11 1.43 -9.91 -6.22
N SER A 12 2.39 -9.51 -5.39
CA SER A 12 3.68 -10.18 -5.18
C SER A 12 3.48 -11.64 -4.71
N SER A 13 2.49 -11.89 -3.85
CA SER A 13 2.14 -13.25 -3.40
C SER A 13 1.62 -14.16 -4.51
N GLY A 14 0.85 -13.61 -5.45
CA GLY A 14 0.37 -14.35 -6.62
C GLY A 14 1.53 -14.72 -7.54
N GLY A 15 2.41 -13.76 -7.81
CA GLY A 15 3.63 -13.96 -8.61
C GLY A 15 4.54 -15.04 -8.02
N ILE A 16 4.86 -14.95 -6.72
CA ILE A 16 5.70 -15.96 -6.02
C ILE A 16 5.08 -17.36 -6.12
N LYS A 17 3.76 -17.50 -5.94
CA LYS A 17 3.09 -18.80 -6.08
C LYS A 17 3.18 -19.36 -7.50
N GLN A 18 3.00 -18.51 -8.51
CA GLN A 18 3.02 -18.94 -9.91
C GLN A 18 4.43 -19.33 -10.40
N ILE A 19 5.47 -18.60 -9.98
CA ILE A 19 6.84 -18.95 -10.37
C ILE A 19 7.31 -20.25 -9.70
N ILE A 20 6.96 -20.48 -8.43
CA ILE A 20 7.24 -21.76 -7.74
C ILE A 20 6.47 -22.91 -8.40
N ALA A 21 5.21 -22.67 -8.82
CA ALA A 21 4.40 -23.64 -9.55
C ALA A 21 4.83 -23.83 -11.02
N LYS A 22 5.84 -23.08 -11.50
CA LYS A 22 6.36 -23.11 -12.88
C LYS A 22 5.28 -22.84 -13.94
N THR A 23 4.30 -21.99 -13.63
CA THR A 23 3.22 -21.61 -14.55
C THR A 23 3.51 -20.32 -15.32
N VAL A 24 4.62 -19.65 -15.02
CA VAL A 24 5.10 -18.40 -15.64
C VAL A 24 6.62 -18.42 -15.76
N ASP A 25 7.16 -17.64 -16.69
CA ASP A 25 8.60 -17.57 -16.93
C ASP A 25 9.35 -16.70 -15.91
N PHE A 26 8.68 -15.66 -15.38
CA PHE A 26 9.21 -14.76 -14.36
C PHE A 26 8.08 -14.23 -13.47
N ALA A 27 8.44 -13.70 -12.30
CA ALA A 27 7.53 -13.02 -11.39
C ALA A 27 8.18 -11.76 -10.80
N GLY A 28 7.40 -10.70 -10.66
CA GLY A 28 7.76 -9.51 -9.89
C GLY A 28 7.30 -9.63 -8.44
N SER A 29 8.14 -9.19 -7.50
CA SER A 29 7.79 -9.13 -6.08
C SER A 29 8.57 -8.04 -5.37
N ASP A 30 7.84 -7.19 -4.65
CA ASP A 30 8.38 -6.15 -3.75
C ASP A 30 8.80 -6.73 -2.40
N ALA A 31 8.35 -7.96 -2.12
CA ALA A 31 8.79 -8.79 -1.02
C ALA A 31 9.98 -9.65 -1.47
N PRO A 32 11.24 -9.31 -1.17
CA PRO A 32 12.33 -10.25 -1.39
C PRO A 32 12.10 -11.49 -0.52
N LEU A 33 12.09 -12.70 -1.08
CA LEU A 33 12.11 -13.86 -0.17
C LEU A 33 13.49 -13.96 0.48
N THR A 34 13.47 -14.43 1.72
CA THR A 34 14.67 -14.65 2.53
C THR A 34 15.57 -15.72 1.94
N ASP A 35 16.88 -15.55 2.12
CA ASP A 35 17.90 -16.51 1.71
C ASP A 35 17.54 -17.94 2.15
N GLY A 36 17.60 -18.88 1.20
CA GLY A 36 17.32 -20.30 1.41
C GLY A 36 15.91 -20.78 1.05
N LYS A 37 14.91 -19.91 0.82
CA LYS A 37 13.62 -20.34 0.22
C LYS A 37 13.74 -20.51 -1.30
N PHE A 38 14.31 -19.53 -2.00
CA PHE A 38 14.41 -19.55 -3.46
C PHE A 38 15.41 -20.58 -4.01
N SER A 39 16.55 -20.77 -3.35
CA SER A 39 17.57 -21.71 -3.83
C SER A 39 17.06 -23.16 -3.84
N LYS A 40 16.13 -23.51 -2.94
CA LYS A 40 15.47 -24.82 -2.92
C LYS A 40 14.56 -25.04 -4.14
N ASP A 41 13.96 -23.97 -4.64
CA ASP A 41 13.07 -23.98 -5.80
C ASP A 41 13.81 -23.68 -7.12
N GLY A 42 15.15 -23.54 -7.08
CA GLY A 42 15.98 -23.21 -8.24
C GLY A 42 15.76 -21.79 -8.78
N LEU A 43 15.26 -20.88 -7.94
CA LEU A 43 14.92 -19.51 -8.32
C LEU A 43 16.11 -18.56 -8.09
N PHE A 44 16.27 -17.61 -9.00
CA PHE A 44 17.21 -16.50 -8.91
C PHE A 44 16.44 -15.19 -8.82
N GLN A 45 16.84 -14.29 -7.91
CA GLN A 45 16.21 -12.99 -7.71
C GLN A 45 17.23 -11.88 -8.02
N PHE A 46 16.79 -10.86 -8.75
CA PHE A 46 17.55 -9.65 -9.03
C PHE A 46 16.63 -8.42 -8.91
N PRO A 47 17.15 -7.26 -8.49
CA PRO A 47 16.37 -6.02 -8.47
C PRO A 47 16.08 -5.55 -9.90
N ALA A 48 14.84 -5.12 -10.16
CA ALA A 48 14.45 -4.57 -11.46
C ALA A 48 14.42 -3.03 -11.44
N VAL A 49 13.69 -2.45 -10.48
CA VAL A 49 13.49 -0.99 -10.33
C VAL A 49 13.39 -0.61 -8.85
N VAL A 50 13.51 0.68 -8.55
CA VAL A 50 13.22 1.26 -7.25
C VAL A 50 11.99 2.15 -7.39
N GLY A 51 10.91 1.79 -6.67
CA GLY A 51 9.67 2.56 -6.58
C GLY A 51 9.51 3.22 -5.21
N ALA A 52 8.48 4.06 -5.06
CA ALA A 52 8.15 4.72 -3.81
C ALA A 52 6.66 4.57 -3.53
N VAL A 53 6.31 4.07 -2.34
CA VAL A 53 4.92 4.01 -1.88
C VAL A 53 4.54 5.35 -1.28
N VAL A 54 3.42 5.93 -1.73
CA VAL A 54 2.93 7.24 -1.28
C VAL A 54 1.51 7.16 -0.70
N PRO A 55 1.19 7.97 0.33
CA PRO A 55 -0.19 8.15 0.75
C PRO A 55 -0.99 8.93 -0.32
N ALA A 56 -1.99 8.28 -0.90
CA ALA A 56 -3.00 8.94 -1.71
C ALA A 56 -4.17 9.36 -0.81
N ILE A 57 -4.60 10.62 -0.91
CA ILE A 57 -5.67 11.18 -0.08
C ILE A 57 -6.78 11.82 -0.92
N ASN A 58 -7.99 11.84 -0.38
CA ASN A 58 -9.13 12.59 -0.93
C ASN A 58 -9.70 13.48 0.16
N VAL A 59 -9.06 14.61 0.42
CA VAL A 59 -9.46 15.56 1.47
C VAL A 59 -9.96 16.85 0.81
N PRO A 60 -11.25 17.21 0.97
CA PRO A 60 -11.77 18.44 0.40
C PRO A 60 -10.94 19.66 0.79
N GLY A 61 -10.56 20.47 -0.20
CA GLY A 61 -9.75 21.68 0.01
C GLY A 61 -8.24 21.45 0.10
N VAL A 62 -7.77 20.21 0.10
CA VAL A 62 -6.34 19.87 0.10
C VAL A 62 -5.91 19.48 -1.30
N LYS A 63 -4.90 20.17 -1.84
CA LYS A 63 -4.30 19.85 -3.14
C LYS A 63 -3.22 18.78 -2.98
N ALA A 64 -2.86 18.12 -4.08
CA ALA A 64 -1.73 17.20 -4.12
C ALA A 64 -0.46 17.87 -3.56
N GLY A 65 0.27 17.18 -2.68
CA GLY A 65 1.44 17.71 -1.97
C GLY A 65 1.14 18.75 -0.89
N GLY A 66 -0.12 19.10 -0.67
CA GLY A 66 -0.55 20.12 0.30
C GLY A 66 -0.78 19.61 1.71
N LEU A 67 -0.43 18.35 2.02
CA LEU A 67 -0.58 17.75 3.33
C LEU A 67 0.72 17.06 3.75
N VAL A 68 1.14 17.32 4.98
CA VAL A 68 2.29 16.69 5.62
C VAL A 68 1.79 15.74 6.71
N LEU A 69 2.29 14.51 6.71
CA LEU A 69 2.02 13.51 7.74
C LEU A 69 3.34 12.89 8.20
N SER A 70 3.47 12.63 9.49
CA SER A 70 4.58 11.84 10.02
C SER A 70 4.25 10.34 9.96
N GLY A 71 5.28 9.48 10.07
CA GLY A 71 5.08 8.03 10.16
C GLY A 71 4.26 7.61 11.37
N GLU A 72 4.35 8.35 12.49
CA GLU A 72 3.56 8.09 13.69
C GLU A 72 2.08 8.41 13.48
N VAL A 73 1.77 9.58 12.91
CA VAL A 73 0.39 9.98 12.58
C VAL A 73 -0.22 9.03 11.56
N LEU A 74 0.53 8.64 10.53
CA LEU A 74 0.09 7.60 9.58
C LEU A 74 -0.22 6.29 10.32
N GLY A 75 0.69 5.83 11.19
CA GLY A 75 0.45 4.63 12.00
C GLY A 75 -0.84 4.71 12.80
N ASP A 76 -1.08 5.83 13.48
CA ASP A 76 -2.26 6.02 14.33
C ASP A 76 -3.56 6.19 13.53
N ILE A 77 -3.51 6.72 12.30
CA ILE A 77 -4.63 6.68 11.35
C ILE A 77 -4.99 5.24 10.98
N TYR A 78 -4.00 4.44 10.55
CA TYR A 78 -4.24 3.05 10.12
C TYR A 78 -4.58 2.12 11.30
N LEU A 79 -4.24 2.49 12.53
CA LEU A 79 -4.69 1.84 13.76
C LEU A 79 -6.09 2.30 14.21
N GLY A 80 -6.68 3.30 13.56
CA GLY A 80 -8.01 3.84 13.88
C GLY A 80 -8.06 4.71 15.13
N LYS A 81 -6.91 5.20 15.62
CA LYS A 81 -6.84 6.13 16.75
C LYS A 81 -7.17 7.56 16.32
N ILE A 82 -6.57 8.01 15.22
CA ILE A 82 -6.89 9.28 14.58
C ILE A 82 -8.02 9.03 13.57
N LYS A 83 -9.16 9.68 13.80
CA LYS A 83 -10.40 9.39 13.06
C LYS A 83 -10.90 10.54 12.20
N LYS A 84 -10.34 11.75 12.36
CA LYS A 84 -10.79 12.95 11.65
C LYS A 84 -9.61 13.73 11.09
N TRP A 85 -9.82 14.41 9.96
CA TRP A 85 -8.77 15.18 9.29
C TRP A 85 -8.37 16.46 10.03
N ASN A 86 -9.24 17.02 10.88
CA ASN A 86 -8.93 18.14 11.76
C ASN A 86 -8.37 17.72 13.13
N ASP A 87 -7.89 16.49 13.27
CA ASP A 87 -7.22 16.03 14.48
C ASP A 87 -6.02 16.92 14.82
N ARG A 88 -5.80 17.16 16.12
CA ARG A 88 -4.76 18.07 16.63
C ARG A 88 -3.40 17.75 16.04
N ASP A 89 -3.03 16.47 15.96
CA ASP A 89 -1.69 16.08 15.57
C ASP A 89 -1.49 16.21 14.05
N ILE A 90 -2.57 16.14 13.25
CA ILE A 90 -2.54 16.50 11.82
C ILE A 90 -2.47 18.02 11.67
N VAL A 91 -3.29 18.78 12.39
CA VAL A 91 -3.34 20.25 12.31
C VAL A 91 -2.00 20.87 12.69
N ALA A 92 -1.33 20.36 13.73
CA ALA A 92 -0.03 20.85 14.19
C ALA A 92 1.07 20.79 13.12
N MET A 93 0.97 19.87 12.15
CA MET A 93 1.92 19.74 11.04
C MET A 93 1.50 20.52 9.78
N ASN A 94 0.29 21.08 9.79
CA ASN A 94 -0.38 21.64 8.61
C ASN A 94 -1.05 22.99 8.91
N GLU A 95 -0.41 23.87 9.70
CA GLU A 95 -1.00 25.14 10.18
C GLU A 95 -1.55 26.06 9.06
N LYS A 96 -0.99 25.95 7.84
CA LYS A 96 -1.39 26.75 6.67
C LYS A 96 -2.52 26.10 5.86
N VAL A 97 -2.98 24.92 6.25
CA VAL A 97 -3.99 24.13 5.54
C VAL A 97 -5.27 24.12 6.36
N LYS A 98 -6.37 24.56 5.75
CA LYS A 98 -7.68 24.49 6.40
C LYS A 98 -8.22 23.06 6.31
N LEU A 99 -7.99 22.28 7.36
CA LEU A 99 -8.42 20.88 7.42
C LEU A 99 -9.90 20.76 7.80
N PRO A 100 -10.68 19.93 7.09
CA PRO A 100 -12.10 19.77 7.36
C PRO A 100 -12.35 18.90 8.61
N ASP A 101 -13.45 19.17 9.32
CA ASP A 101 -14.04 18.20 10.26
C ASP A 101 -14.72 17.06 9.48
N ARG A 102 -13.88 16.18 8.94
CA ARG A 102 -14.28 15.05 8.09
C ARG A 102 -13.66 13.79 8.64
N ASP A 103 -14.45 12.73 8.72
CA ASP A 103 -13.97 11.42 9.14
C ASP A 103 -12.96 10.86 8.12
N ILE A 104 -11.94 10.19 8.64
CA ILE A 104 -10.91 9.51 7.85
C ILE A 104 -11.43 8.14 7.45
N THR A 105 -11.43 7.89 6.14
CA THR A 105 -11.79 6.57 5.59
C THR A 105 -10.52 5.84 5.16
N VAL A 106 -10.05 4.90 5.97
CA VAL A 106 -8.86 4.12 5.64
C VAL A 106 -9.16 3.13 4.52
N VAL A 107 -8.29 3.11 3.51
CA VAL A 107 -8.28 2.14 2.41
C VAL A 107 -6.94 1.41 2.47
N ARG A 108 -6.99 0.08 2.44
CA ARG A 108 -5.81 -0.80 2.51
C ARG A 108 -5.85 -1.84 1.40
N ARG A 109 -4.72 -2.50 1.13
CA ARG A 109 -4.69 -3.63 0.20
C ARG A 109 -5.52 -4.79 0.78
N ALA A 110 -6.36 -5.39 -0.05
CA ALA A 110 -7.09 -6.62 0.25
C ALA A 110 -6.22 -7.85 0.02
N ASP A 111 -5.30 -7.74 -0.93
CA ASP A 111 -4.20 -8.65 -1.18
C ASP A 111 -2.99 -8.29 -0.32
N GLY A 112 -1.98 -9.16 -0.32
CA GLY A 112 -0.83 -9.00 0.56
C GLY A 112 0.06 -7.81 0.27
N SER A 113 0.38 -7.04 1.31
CA SER A 113 1.34 -5.93 1.26
C SER A 113 2.36 -6.04 2.40
N THR A 114 3.63 -5.79 2.12
CA THR A 114 4.78 -6.05 3.00
C THR A 114 5.13 -4.95 4.02
N ASP A 115 4.50 -3.77 3.95
CA ASP A 115 5.18 -2.52 4.35
C ASP A 115 4.84 -1.95 5.72
N TRP A 116 4.27 -2.71 6.65
CA TRP A 116 3.93 -2.18 7.96
C TRP A 116 4.49 -3.15 9.02
N LYS A 117 5.36 -2.63 9.90
CA LYS A 117 6.47 -3.45 10.46
C LYS A 117 6.42 -3.68 11.98
N SER A 118 5.59 -2.96 12.75
CA SER A 118 5.72 -2.98 14.22
C SER A 118 4.45 -3.28 15.02
N LYS A 119 3.24 -2.99 14.54
CA LYS A 119 2.01 -3.15 15.34
C LYS A 119 0.97 -4.14 14.82
N VAL A 120 0.92 -4.40 13.52
CA VAL A 120 -0.09 -5.31 12.95
C VAL A 120 0.52 -6.73 12.69
N GLY A 121 1.85 -6.98 12.94
CA GLY A 121 2.75 -8.07 12.38
C GLY A 121 3.76 -7.76 11.18
N GLN A 122 4.13 -8.77 10.38
CA GLN A 122 4.79 -8.69 9.04
C GLN A 122 4.13 -9.75 8.15
N GLY A 123 3.87 -9.47 6.87
CA GLY A 123 3.48 -10.52 5.93
C GLY A 123 2.49 -10.10 4.86
N THR A 124 2.25 -11.01 3.93
CA THR A 124 1.39 -10.83 2.76
C THR A 124 -0.10 -10.92 3.07
N THR A 125 -0.53 -10.77 4.32
CA THR A 125 -1.91 -10.50 4.76
C THR A 125 -1.83 -10.07 6.22
N VAL A 126 -2.67 -9.13 6.62
CA VAL A 126 -2.56 -8.36 7.84
C VAL A 126 -3.93 -8.26 8.50
N ASN A 127 -3.99 -8.39 9.82
CA ASN A 127 -5.23 -8.15 10.57
C ASN A 127 -5.41 -6.65 10.82
N TRP A 128 -5.83 -5.92 9.78
CA TRP A 128 -6.12 -4.49 9.89
C TRP A 128 -7.25 -4.24 10.90
N PRO A 129 -7.07 -3.31 11.87
CA PRO A 129 -8.12 -2.99 12.85
C PRO A 129 -9.28 -2.21 12.22
N THR A 130 -9.06 -1.57 11.07
CA THR A 130 -10.05 -0.81 10.31
C THR A 130 -9.69 -0.76 8.83
N GLY A 131 -10.62 -0.30 7.99
CA GLY A 131 -10.34 0.09 6.62
C GLY A 131 -10.86 -0.85 5.55
N THR A 132 -11.31 -0.26 4.46
CA THR A 132 -11.86 -0.96 3.30
C THR A 132 -10.75 -1.57 2.45
N GLY A 133 -10.95 -2.79 1.94
CA GLY A 133 -9.98 -3.49 1.13
C GLY A 133 -10.10 -3.18 -0.37
N GLY A 134 -9.06 -2.58 -0.96
CA GLY A 134 -8.88 -2.46 -2.41
C GLY A 134 -8.02 -3.59 -2.96
N LYS A 135 -8.39 -4.17 -4.11
CA LYS A 135 -7.60 -5.21 -4.77
C LYS A 135 -6.55 -4.56 -5.68
N GLY A 136 -5.26 -4.76 -5.39
CA GLY A 136 -4.20 -4.09 -6.15
C GLY A 136 -4.14 -2.57 -5.91
N ASP A 137 -3.17 -1.90 -6.53
CA ASP A 137 -3.04 -0.44 -6.49
C ASP A 137 -4.24 0.24 -7.16
N ASP A 138 -4.68 -0.28 -8.30
CA ASP A 138 -5.87 0.21 -9.00
C ASP A 138 -7.11 0.21 -8.11
N GLY A 139 -7.28 -0.86 -7.31
CA GLY A 139 -8.40 -0.96 -6.37
C GLY A 139 -8.31 0.09 -5.27
N VAL A 140 -7.13 0.26 -4.66
CA VAL A 140 -6.92 1.29 -3.63
C VAL A 140 -7.12 2.69 -4.20
N ALA A 141 -6.52 3.00 -5.36
CA ALA A 141 -6.67 4.28 -6.04
C ALA A 141 -8.13 4.59 -6.40
N ALA A 142 -8.88 3.61 -6.91
CA ALA A 142 -10.30 3.78 -7.23
C ALA A 142 -11.14 4.07 -5.97
N PHE A 143 -10.84 3.41 -4.85
CA PHE A 143 -11.49 3.68 -3.56
C PHE A 143 -11.15 5.08 -3.05
N VAL A 144 -9.88 5.50 -3.07
CA VAL A 144 -9.48 6.84 -2.64
C VAL A 144 -10.15 7.90 -3.49
N GLY A 145 -10.15 7.74 -4.82
CA GLY A 145 -10.76 8.71 -5.74
C GLY A 145 -12.27 8.93 -5.53
N ARG A 146 -13.01 7.90 -5.11
CA ARG A 146 -14.47 7.99 -4.96
C ARG A 146 -14.97 8.31 -3.54
N LEU A 147 -14.13 8.13 -2.52
CA LEU A 147 -14.54 8.26 -1.12
C LEU A 147 -13.98 9.57 -0.51
N PRO A 148 -14.82 10.59 -0.26
CA PRO A 148 -14.34 11.81 0.38
C PRO A 148 -13.91 11.53 1.82
N GLY A 149 -12.73 12.00 2.19
CA GLY A 149 -12.05 11.72 3.45
C GLY A 149 -11.12 10.49 3.40
N ALA A 150 -10.95 9.86 2.24
CA ALA A 150 -10.16 8.64 2.15
C ALA A 150 -8.64 8.87 2.20
N ILE A 151 -7.95 7.87 2.72
CA ILE A 151 -6.49 7.71 2.65
C ILE A 151 -6.18 6.26 2.28
N GLY A 152 -5.28 6.06 1.31
CA GLY A 152 -4.73 4.76 0.93
C GLY A 152 -3.24 4.88 0.61
N TYR A 153 -2.57 3.75 0.39
CA TYR A 153 -1.19 3.70 -0.05
C TYR A 153 -1.13 3.03 -1.42
N VAL A 154 -0.39 3.65 -2.34
CA VAL A 154 -0.20 3.20 -3.72
C VAL A 154 1.26 3.40 -4.12
N GLU A 155 1.72 2.60 -5.07
CA GLU A 155 2.97 2.84 -5.80
C GLU A 155 2.77 3.81 -6.98
#